data_AF-G3HBE1-F1
#
_entry.id   AF-G3HBE1-F1
#
_cell.length_a   1.000
_cell.length_b   1.000
_cell.length_c   1.000
_cell.angle_alpha   90.00
_cell.angle_beta   90.00
_cell.angle_gamma   90.00
#
_symmetry.space_group_name_H-M   'P 1'
#
loop_
_entity.id
_entity.type
_entity.pdbx_description
1 polymer ?
#
loop_
_entity_poly.entity_id
_entity_poly.type
_entity_poly.pdbx_seq_one_letter_code
_entity_poly.pdbx_strand_id
1 'polypeptide(L)'
;MKFKDSRIKLMNEILNGIKVLKLYAWEPSFLEQVEGIRLSELQLLRKGAYLQAISTFIWVCTPFLVTLITLGVYVSVDENNVLDAEKAFVSLSLFNILKIPLNMLPQLISGLTQASVSLKRIQDFLNQDELDPQCVERETISPGPNTLKPGQS
;
A
#
# COMPACT_ATOMS: atom_id res chain seq x y z
N MET A 1 6.79 7.72 -3.11
CA MET A 1 7.68 7.16 -2.06
C MET A 1 9.15 7.53 -2.25
N LYS A 2 9.64 7.70 -3.49
CA LYS A 2 11.04 8.13 -3.77
C LYS A 2 11.60 9.24 -2.86
N PHE A 3 10.89 10.36 -2.67
CA PHE A 3 11.36 11.45 -1.79
C PHE A 3 11.51 11.04 -0.31
N LYS A 4 10.60 10.19 0.19
CA LYS A 4 10.68 9.64 1.54
C LYS A 4 11.90 8.71 1.66
N ASP A 5 12.14 7.86 0.66
CA ASP A 5 13.28 6.95 0.64
C ASP A 5 14.61 7.71 0.56
N SER A 6 14.68 8.75 -0.27
CA SER A 6 15.85 9.66 -0.34
C SER A 6 16.13 10.36 0.98
N ARG A 7 15.08 10.86 1.67
CA ARG A 7 15.24 11.49 3.00
C ARG A 7 15.76 10.49 4.03
N ILE A 8 15.22 9.27 4.04
CA ILE A 8 15.64 8.22 4.99
C ILE A 8 17.10 7.81 4.71
N LYS A 9 17.47 7.67 3.43
CA LYS A 9 18.85 7.38 3.03
C LYS A 9 19.82 8.46 3.51
N LEU A 10 19.52 9.73 3.23
CA LEU A 10 20.36 10.86 3.64
C LEU A 10 20.48 10.96 5.18
N MET A 11 19.38 10.75 5.91
CA MET A 11 19.42 10.70 7.38
C MET A 11 20.31 9.57 7.90
N ASN A 12 20.32 8.42 7.24
CA ASN A 12 21.18 7.30 7.61
C ASN A 12 22.67 7.65 7.39
N GLU A 13 23.00 8.30 6.27
CA GLU A 13 24.35 8.79 5.99
C GLU A 13 24.82 9.83 7.02
N ILE A 14 23.96 10.78 7.40
CA ILE A 14 24.23 11.78 8.44
C ILE A 14 24.52 11.12 9.79
N LEU A 15 23.71 10.13 10.19
CA LEU A 15 23.86 9.44 11.48
C LEU A 15 25.17 8.63 11.54
N ASN A 16 25.53 7.93 10.46
CA ASN A 16 26.80 7.21 10.38
C ASN A 16 28.01 8.17 10.40
N GLY A 17 27.88 9.37 9.83
CA GLY A 17 28.94 10.37 9.71
C GLY A 17 28.95 11.49 10.77
N ILE A 18 28.15 11.40 11.84
CA ILE A 18 27.83 12.55 12.70
C ILE A 18 29.05 13.21 13.37
N LYS A 19 30.07 12.41 13.74
CA LYS A 19 31.31 12.93 14.35
C LYS A 19 32.08 13.86 13.40
N VAL A 20 32.13 13.50 12.12
CA VAL A 20 32.81 14.29 11.08
C VAL A 20 32.03 15.58 10.82
N LEU A 21 30.70 15.50 10.68
CA LEU A 21 29.86 16.68 10.49
C LEU A 21 30.03 17.71 11.61
N LYS A 22 30.11 17.26 12.87
CA LYS A 22 30.35 18.13 14.02
C LYS A 22 31.75 18.74 14.04
N LEU A 23 32.77 17.96 13.70
CA LEU A 23 34.16 18.43 13.67
C LEU A 23 34.35 19.58 12.67
N TYR A 24 33.67 19.53 11.53
CA TYR A 24 33.73 20.54 10.47
C TYR A 24 32.60 21.58 10.51
N ALA A 25 31.71 21.52 11.51
CA ALA A 25 30.51 22.36 11.62
C ALA A 25 29.65 22.39 10.34
N TRP A 26 29.54 21.25 9.64
CA TRP A 26 28.75 21.10 8.40
C TRP A 26 27.27 20.82 8.64
N GLU A 27 26.84 20.74 9.90
CA GLU A 27 25.45 20.53 10.33
C GLU A 27 24.42 21.41 9.60
N PRO A 28 24.59 22.75 9.48
CA PRO A 28 23.60 23.59 8.82
C PRO A 28 23.45 23.30 7.32
N SER A 29 24.54 22.93 6.63
CA SER A 29 24.49 22.64 5.19
C SER A 29 23.75 21.32 4.90
N PHE A 30 23.93 20.31 5.76
CA PHE A 30 23.16 19.07 5.67
C PHE A 30 21.69 19.25 6.09
N LEU A 31 21.41 20.14 7.05
CA LEU A 31 20.05 20.49 7.44
C LEU A 31 19.28 21.08 6.25
N GLU A 32 19.88 22.03 5.55
CA GLU A 32 19.28 22.67 4.36
C GLU A 32 18.97 21.64 3.26
N GLN A 33 19.86 20.67 3.02
CA GLN A 33 19.61 19.58 2.07
C GLN A 33 18.41 18.71 2.48
N VAL A 34 18.33 18.31 3.75
CA VAL A 34 17.19 17.52 4.27
C VAL A 34 15.89 18.31 4.16
N GLU A 35 15.93 19.60 4.47
CA GLU A 35 14.76 20.49 4.38
C GLU A 35 14.30 20.67 2.92
N GLY A 36 15.21 20.81 1.96
CA GLY A 36 14.88 20.86 0.53
C GLY A 36 14.15 19.60 0.04
N ILE A 37 14.61 18.42 0.47
CA ILE A 37 13.93 17.14 0.17
C ILE A 37 12.56 17.10 0.86
N ARG A 38 12.48 17.57 2.11
CA ARG A 38 11.23 17.59 2.89
C ARG A 38 10.18 18.49 2.25
N LEU A 39 10.57 19.66 1.72
CA LEU A 39 9.66 20.58 1.06
C LEU A 39 9.07 19.96 -0.22
N SER A 40 9.90 19.27 -0.99
CA SER A 40 9.46 18.51 -2.18
C SER A 40 8.50 17.35 -1.80
N GLU A 41 8.81 16.62 -0.73
CA GLU A 41 7.94 15.58 -0.17
C GLU A 41 6.57 16.14 0.24
N LEU A 42 6.56 17.28 0.95
CA LEU A 42 5.34 17.94 1.42
C LEU A 42 4.48 18.46 0.26
N GLN A 43 5.08 19.01 -0.80
CA GLN A 43 4.33 19.41 -1.99
C GLN A 43 3.59 18.22 -2.63
N LEU A 44 4.27 17.07 -2.75
CA LEU A 44 3.66 15.85 -3.27
C LEU A 44 2.55 15.32 -2.35
N LEU A 45 2.81 15.29 -1.04
CA LEU A 45 1.81 14.87 -0.05
C LEU A 45 0.59 15.79 -0.07
N ARG A 46 0.78 17.10 -0.24
CA ARG A 46 -0.31 18.07 -0.35
C ARG A 46 -1.17 17.82 -1.58
N LYS A 47 -0.55 17.60 -2.74
CA LYS A 47 -1.29 17.22 -3.96
C LYS A 47 -2.06 15.91 -3.76
N GLY A 48 -1.44 14.91 -3.13
CA GLY A 48 -2.10 13.66 -2.76
C GLY A 48 -3.28 13.87 -1.82
N ALA A 49 -3.13 14.72 -0.81
CA ALA A 49 -4.21 15.05 0.13
C ALA A 49 -5.40 15.73 -0.57
N TYR A 50 -5.15 16.64 -1.52
CA TYR A 50 -6.22 17.23 -2.33
C TYR A 50 -6.95 16.20 -3.18
N LEU A 51 -6.22 15.30 -3.85
CA LEU A 51 -6.83 14.23 -4.63
C LEU A 51 -7.66 13.30 -3.75
N GLN A 52 -7.16 12.94 -2.56
CA GLN A 52 -7.90 12.12 -1.59
C GLN A 52 -9.16 12.83 -1.08
N ALA A 53 -9.08 14.13 -0.79
CA ALA A 53 -10.24 14.92 -0.37
C ALA A 53 -11.31 14.96 -1.46
N ILE A 54 -10.92 15.24 -2.70
CA ILE A 54 -11.83 15.26 -3.86
C ILE A 54 -12.44 13.87 -4.09
N SER A 55 -11.62 12.82 -4.05
CA SER A 55 -12.08 11.45 -4.20
C SER A 55 -13.10 11.07 -3.13
N THR A 56 -12.83 11.40 -1.87
CA THR A 56 -13.76 11.16 -0.75
C THR A 56 -15.05 11.94 -0.93
N PHE A 57 -14.97 13.20 -1.35
CA PHE A 57 -16.13 14.04 -1.64
C PHE A 57 -17.01 13.42 -2.73
N ILE A 58 -16.43 13.01 -3.85
CA ILE A 58 -17.14 12.33 -4.94
C ILE A 58 -17.78 11.04 -4.41
N TRP A 59 -17.06 10.27 -3.59
CA TRP A 59 -17.57 9.01 -3.04
C TRP A 59 -18.82 9.21 -2.16
N VAL A 60 -18.84 10.27 -1.34
CA VAL A 60 -19.98 10.64 -0.50
C VAL A 60 -21.12 11.25 -1.32
N CYS A 61 -20.83 12.07 -2.32
CA CYS A 61 -21.83 12.76 -3.13
C CYS A 61 -22.46 11.89 -4.23
N THR A 62 -21.72 10.92 -4.79
CA THR A 62 -22.19 9.99 -5.83
C THR A 62 -23.58 9.41 -5.52
N PRO A 63 -23.84 8.80 -4.36
CA PRO A 63 -25.14 8.21 -4.09
C PRO A 63 -26.30 9.21 -4.07
N PHE A 64 -26.04 10.42 -3.59
CA PHE A 64 -27.03 11.49 -3.57
C PHE A 64 -27.33 11.96 -5.00
N LEU A 65 -26.29 12.18 -5.81
CA LEU A 65 -26.43 12.58 -7.20
C LEU A 65 -27.13 11.51 -8.04
N VAL A 66 -26.79 10.23 -7.88
CA VAL A 66 -27.44 9.11 -8.58
C VAL A 66 -28.93 9.06 -8.24
N THR A 67 -29.28 9.21 -6.96
CA THR A 67 -30.68 9.21 -6.53
C THR A 67 -31.42 10.41 -7.11
N LEU A 68 -30.84 11.61 -7.00
CA LEU A 68 -31.44 12.85 -7.51
C LEU A 68 -31.67 12.79 -9.03
N ILE A 69 -30.67 12.34 -9.79
CA ILE A 69 -30.76 12.22 -11.25
C ILE A 69 -31.80 11.16 -11.62
N THR A 70 -31.81 10.00 -10.96
CA THR A 70 -32.75 8.93 -11.31
C THR A 70 -34.20 9.34 -11.05
N LEU A 71 -34.49 9.90 -9.87
CA LEU A 71 -35.84 10.34 -9.53
C LEU A 71 -36.24 11.59 -10.36
N GLY A 72 -35.30 12.49 -10.63
CA GLY A 72 -35.51 13.67 -11.47
C GLY A 72 -35.86 13.30 -12.91
N VAL A 73 -35.13 12.36 -13.51
CA VAL A 73 -35.43 11.83 -14.85
C VAL A 73 -36.76 11.07 -14.84
N TYR A 74 -37.05 10.26 -13.82
CA TYR A 74 -38.30 9.52 -13.70
C TYR A 74 -39.55 10.41 -13.76
N VAL A 75 -39.50 11.56 -13.07
CA VAL A 75 -40.59 12.56 -13.08
C VAL A 75 -40.61 13.39 -14.37
N SER A 76 -39.46 13.64 -14.99
CA SER A 76 -39.37 14.51 -16.19
C SER A 76 -39.75 13.81 -17.49
N VAL A 77 -39.70 12.47 -17.55
CA VAL A 77 -39.92 11.70 -18.79
C VAL A 77 -41.41 11.48 -19.10
N ASP A 78 -42.27 11.36 -18.10
CA ASP A 78 -43.71 11.14 -18.30
C ASP A 78 -44.51 11.85 -17.19
N GLU A 79 -45.46 12.70 -17.57
CA GLU A 79 -46.34 13.40 -16.62
C GLU A 79 -47.24 12.43 -15.83
N ASN A 80 -47.44 11.20 -16.32
CA ASN A 80 -48.21 10.17 -15.63
C ASN A 80 -47.40 9.40 -14.58
N ASN A 81 -46.07 9.60 -14.52
CA ASN A 81 -45.23 8.96 -13.52
C ASN A 81 -45.34 9.68 -12.17
N VAL A 82 -46.33 9.29 -11.38
CA VAL A 82 -46.47 9.77 -10.01
C VAL A 82 -45.35 9.16 -9.15
N LEU A 83 -44.52 10.04 -8.61
CA LEU A 83 -43.47 9.68 -7.66
C LEU A 83 -44.10 9.45 -6.28
N ASP A 84 -44.43 8.19 -5.99
CA ASP A 84 -44.94 7.80 -4.68
C ASP A 84 -43.80 7.63 -3.67
N ALA A 85 -44.07 7.93 -2.40
CA ALA A 85 -43.12 7.82 -1.31
C ALA A 85 -42.58 6.39 -1.19
N GLU A 86 -43.44 5.38 -1.36
CA GLU A 86 -43.06 3.97 -1.37
C GLU A 86 -41.97 3.68 -2.43
N LYS A 87 -42.20 4.10 -3.67
CA LYS A 87 -41.26 3.89 -4.79
C LYS A 87 -39.92 4.59 -4.54
N ALA A 88 -39.95 5.80 -3.96
CA ALA A 88 -38.74 6.55 -3.62
C ALA A 88 -37.91 5.85 -2.52
N PHE A 89 -38.56 5.41 -1.43
CA PHE A 89 -37.87 4.72 -0.33
C PHE A 89 -37.34 3.34 -0.73
N VAL A 90 -38.09 2.57 -1.52
CA VAL A 90 -37.65 1.27 -2.05
C VAL A 90 -36.43 1.45 -2.96
N SER A 91 -36.48 2.41 -3.89
CA SER A 91 -35.37 2.69 -4.82
C SER A 91 -34.11 3.14 -4.08
N LEU A 92 -34.24 4.04 -3.10
CA LEU A 92 -33.12 4.48 -2.27
C LEU A 92 -32.47 3.32 -1.50
N SER A 93 -33.29 2.40 -0.98
CA SER A 93 -32.81 1.21 -0.27
C SER A 93 -32.04 0.27 -1.20
N LEU A 94 -32.54 0.03 -2.42
CA LEU A 94 -31.84 -0.74 -3.43
C LEU A 94 -30.50 -0.11 -3.81
N PHE A 95 -30.46 1.21 -4.03
CA PHE A 95 -29.21 1.91 -4.32
C PHE A 95 -28.20 1.80 -3.18
N ASN A 96 -28.64 1.86 -1.91
CA ASN A 96 -27.76 1.68 -0.77
C ASN A 96 -27.10 0.29 -0.75
N ILE A 97 -27.85 -0.78 -1.03
CA ILE A 97 -27.33 -2.14 -1.07
C ILE A 97 -26.38 -2.35 -2.25
N LEU A 98 -26.71 -1.78 -3.42
CA LEU A 98 -25.92 -1.92 -4.65
C LEU A 98 -24.53 -1.25 -4.57
N LYS A 99 -24.35 -0.24 -3.71
CA LYS A 99 -23.06 0.45 -3.55
C LYS A 99 -21.94 -0.47 -3.10
N ILE A 100 -22.23 -1.42 -2.22
CA ILE A 100 -21.22 -2.30 -1.63
C ILE A 100 -20.51 -3.12 -2.72
N PRO A 101 -21.21 -3.92 -3.55
CA PRO A 101 -20.55 -4.70 -4.59
C PRO A 101 -19.87 -3.82 -5.64
N LEU A 102 -20.46 -2.67 -6.02
CA LEU A 102 -19.85 -1.73 -6.97
C LEU A 102 -18.51 -1.17 -6.48
N ASN A 103 -18.38 -0.90 -5.18
CA ASN A 103 -17.13 -0.42 -4.59
C ASN A 103 -16.09 -1.53 -4.39
N MET A 104 -16.53 -2.77 -4.18
CA MET A 104 -15.62 -3.91 -4.03
C MET A 104 -15.02 -4.35 -5.36
N LEU A 105 -15.75 -4.25 -6.48
CA LEU A 105 -15.29 -4.72 -7.79
C LEU A 105 -13.90 -4.17 -8.20
N PRO A 106 -13.61 -2.86 -8.16
CA PRO A 106 -12.28 -2.34 -8.48
C PRO A 106 -11.18 -2.84 -7.54
N GLN A 107 -11.52 -3.01 -6.26
CA GLN A 107 -10.57 -3.53 -5.27
C GLN A 107 -10.25 -4.99 -5.54
N LEU A 108 -11.24 -5.80 -5.91
CA LEU A 108 -11.06 -7.19 -6.30
C LEU A 108 -10.18 -7.32 -7.56
N ILE A 109 -10.41 -6.48 -8.58
CA ILE A 109 -9.58 -6.47 -9.79
C ILE A 109 -8.12 -6.11 -9.46
N SER A 110 -7.93 -5.10 -8.60
CA SER A 110 -6.59 -4.69 -8.14
C SER A 110 -5.91 -5.81 -7.34
N GLY A 111 -6.65 -6.47 -6.44
CA GLY A 111 -6.18 -7.60 -5.65
C GLY A 111 -5.82 -8.81 -6.52
N LEU A 112 -6.64 -9.12 -7.53
CA LEU A 112 -6.34 -10.18 -8.50
C LEU A 112 -5.06 -9.86 -9.27
N THR A 113 -4.89 -8.62 -9.73
CA THR A 113 -3.68 -8.18 -10.43
C THR A 113 -2.43 -8.33 -9.56
N GLN A 114 -2.51 -7.92 -8.29
CA GLN A 114 -1.42 -8.08 -7.32
C GLN A 114 -1.13 -9.55 -7.02
N ALA A 115 -2.17 -10.38 -6.87
CA ALA A 115 -2.04 -11.82 -6.68
C ALA A 115 -1.38 -12.49 -7.89
N SER A 116 -1.77 -12.14 -9.12
CA SER A 116 -1.15 -12.66 -10.35
C SER A 116 0.34 -12.34 -10.44
N VAL A 117 0.73 -11.09 -10.14
CA VAL A 117 2.15 -10.70 -10.13
C VAL A 117 2.91 -11.42 -9.01
N SER A 118 2.30 -11.60 -7.85
CA SER A 118 2.93 -12.28 -6.71
C SER A 118 3.12 -13.77 -6.98
N LEU A 119 2.11 -14.43 -7.55
CA LEU A 119 2.16 -15.83 -7.95
C LEU A 119 3.25 -16.06 -9.01
N LYS A 120 3.36 -15.16 -9.99
CA LYS A 120 4.44 -15.22 -10.99
C LYS A 120 5.82 -15.19 -10.34
N ARG A 121 6.05 -14.30 -9.37
CA ARG A 121 7.34 -14.23 -8.65
C ARG A 121 7.64 -15.50 -7.86
N ILE A 122 6.63 -16.10 -7.23
CA ILE A 122 6.78 -17.37 -6.50
C ILE A 122 7.12 -18.49 -7.48
N GLN A 123 6.43 -18.55 -8.61
CA GLN A 123 6.71 -19.52 -9.67
C GLN A 123 8.13 -19.35 -10.22
N ASP A 124 8.57 -18.12 -10.47
CA ASP A 124 9.93 -17.84 -10.95
C ASP A 124 10.98 -18.27 -9.91
N PHE A 125 10.73 -18.06 -8.61
CA PHE A 125 11.63 -18.48 -7.53
C PHE A 125 11.71 -20.00 -7.37
N LEU A 126 10.56 -20.69 -7.42
CA LEU A 126 10.51 -22.15 -7.26
C LEU A 126 11.07 -22.91 -8.47
N ASN A 127 11.09 -22.27 -9.66
CA ASN A 127 11.68 -22.83 -10.87
C ASN A 127 13.14 -22.40 -11.08
N GLN A 128 13.77 -21.72 -10.11
CA GLN A 128 15.22 -21.49 -10.16
C GLN A 128 15.94 -22.84 -10.06
N ASP A 129 17.03 -22.99 -10.82
CA ASP A 129 17.89 -24.17 -10.72
C ASP A 129 18.41 -24.31 -9.28
N GLU A 130 18.26 -25.50 -8.70
CA GLU A 130 18.86 -25.80 -7.40
C GLU A 130 20.39 -25.80 -7.54
N LEU A 131 21.11 -25.40 -6.48
CA LEU A 131 22.58 -25.48 -6.46
C LEU A 131 23.01 -26.92 -6.74
N ASP A 132 23.97 -27.08 -7.65
CA ASP A 132 24.57 -28.36 -7.98
C ASP A 132 25.02 -29.07 -6.69
N PRO A 133 24.48 -30.27 -6.39
CA PRO A 133 24.86 -31.04 -5.21
C PRO A 133 26.37 -31.32 -5.13
N GLN A 134 27.10 -31.24 -6.25
CA GLN A 134 28.55 -31.42 -6.31
C GLN A 134 29.34 -30.18 -5.86
N CYS A 135 28.70 -29.02 -5.73
CA CYS A 135 29.32 -27.77 -5.26
C CYS A 135 29.06 -27.48 -3.77
N VAL A 136 28.42 -28.41 -3.04
CA VAL A 136 28.07 -28.24 -1.63
C VAL A 136 28.94 -29.16 -0.76
N GLU A 137 29.93 -28.58 -0.08
CA GLU A 137 30.71 -29.27 0.94
C GLU A 137 29.85 -29.43 2.20
N ARG A 138 29.26 -30.61 2.38
CA ARG A 138 28.50 -30.94 3.60
C ARG A 138 29.47 -31.47 4.64
N GLU A 139 29.90 -30.64 5.59
CA GLU A 139 30.60 -31.13 6.77
C GLU A 139 29.63 -31.98 7.61
N THR A 140 29.79 -33.31 7.54
CA THR A 140 29.15 -34.23 8.48
C THR A 140 29.88 -34.12 9.81
N ILE A 141 29.31 -33.38 10.76
CA ILE A 141 29.77 -33.40 12.15
C ILE A 141 29.50 -34.81 12.69
N SER A 142 30.54 -35.63 12.75
CA SER A 142 30.49 -36.96 13.36
C SER A 142 30.24 -36.80 14.87
N PRO A 143 29.28 -37.53 15.48
CA PRO A 143 29.11 -37.50 16.93
C PRO A 143 30.40 -38.02 17.57
N GLY A 144 31.13 -37.13 18.25
CA GLY A 144 32.37 -37.46 18.93
C GLY A 144 32.19 -38.61 19.92
N PRO A 145 33.24 -39.42 20.18
CA PRO A 145 33.14 -40.54 21.10
C PRO A 145 32.87 -40.01 22.52
N ASN A 146 31.69 -40.33 23.05
CA ASN A 146 31.35 -40.15 24.46
C ASN A 146 32.26 -41.07 25.32
N THR A 147 33.48 -40.63 25.61
CA THR A 147 34.29 -41.22 26.68
C THR A 147 33.88 -40.60 28.02
N LEU A 148 32.75 -41.04 28.57
CA LEU A 148 32.48 -40.92 30.00
C LEU A 148 33.41 -41.87 30.74
N LYS A 149 34.47 -41.34 31.35
CA LYS A 149 35.32 -42.07 32.28
C LYS A 149 34.49 -42.44 33.52
N PRO A 150 34.38 -43.73 33.91
CA PRO A 150 33.83 -44.09 35.21
C PRO A 150 34.80 -43.66 36.31
N GLY A 151 34.25 -43.09 37.39
CA GLY A 151 34.99 -42.61 38.55
C GLY A 151 35.86 -43.69 39.18
N GLN A 152 37.07 -43.27 39.58
CA GLN A 152 37.94 -44.05 40.45
C GLN A 152 37.31 -44.16 41.84
N SER A 153 37.45 -45.37 42.40
CA SER A 153 37.09 -45.74 43.77
C SER A 153 38.01 -45.13 44.81
#